data_AF-A0A7K8GW14-F1
#
_entry.id   AF-A0A7K8GW14-F1
#
_cell.length_a   1.000
_cell.length_b   1.000
_cell.length_c   1.000
_cell.angle_alpha   90.00
_cell.angle_beta   90.00
_cell.angle_gamma   90.00
#
_symmetry.space_group_name_H-M   'P 1'
#
loop_
_entity.id
_entity.type
_entity.pdbx_description
1 polymer ?
#
loop_
_entity_poly.entity_id
_entity_poly.type
_entity_poly.pdbx_seq_one_letter_code
_entity_poly.pdbx_strand_id
1 'polypeptide(L)'
;CTLTGWWENDLGSKMQVFKVDNDGTFSGTYHTAVSNTQKRIQPSPLVGFQHMDEDGQCTFGFTVNWTFSDSTAVFVGQCFNRDDGEEVLHTSWLLREKVDSESSDWRATR
;
A
#
# COMPACT_ATOMS: atom_id res chain seq x y z
N CYS A 1 3.80 7.30 -15.18
CA CYS A 1 3.13 6.56 -14.11
C CYS A 1 1.83 7.15 -13.64
N THR A 2 0.76 6.39 -13.86
CA THR A 2 -0.54 6.59 -13.20
C THR A 2 -0.80 5.42 -12.28
N LEU A 3 -1.01 5.63 -10.97
CA LEU A 3 -1.22 4.51 -10.06
C LEU A 3 -2.51 3.72 -10.34
N THR A 4 -3.47 4.30 -11.06
CA THR A 4 -4.73 3.65 -11.46
C THR A 4 -4.47 2.34 -12.20
N GLY A 5 -5.01 1.23 -11.69
CA GLY A 5 -4.85 -0.08 -12.31
C GLY A 5 -4.50 -1.18 -11.30
N TRP A 6 -3.98 -2.28 -11.84
CA TRP A 6 -3.54 -3.44 -11.06
C TRP A 6 -2.03 -3.47 -10.94
N TRP A 7 -1.56 -3.75 -9.73
CA TRP A 7 -0.15 -3.91 -9.38
C TRP A 7 0.05 -5.22 -8.65
N GLU A 8 1.22 -5.82 -8.82
CA GLU A 8 1.65 -7.03 -8.10
C GLU A 8 3.06 -6.80 -7.57
N ASN A 9 3.34 -7.29 -6.36
CA ASN A 9 4.68 -7.22 -5.77
C ASN A 9 5.39 -8.57 -5.78
N ASP A 10 6.66 -8.58 -5.40
CA ASP A 10 7.52 -9.77 -5.39
C ASP A 10 7.07 -10.88 -4.43
N LEU A 11 6.12 -10.60 -3.53
CA LEU A 11 5.51 -11.58 -2.63
C LEU A 11 4.21 -12.19 -3.19
N GLY A 12 3.78 -11.76 -4.39
CA GLY A 12 2.52 -12.16 -5.02
C GLY A 12 1.29 -11.44 -4.48
N SER A 13 1.45 -10.42 -3.63
CA SER A 13 0.35 -9.55 -3.20
C SER A 13 -0.06 -8.65 -4.35
N LYS A 14 -1.36 -8.45 -4.53
CA LYS A 14 -1.93 -7.61 -5.59
C LYS A 14 -2.62 -6.38 -5.00
N MET A 15 -2.56 -5.27 -5.72
CA MET A 15 -3.22 -4.03 -5.37
C MET A 15 -4.02 -3.53 -6.57
N GLN A 16 -5.29 -3.19 -6.37
CA GLN A 16 -6.08 -2.45 -7.35
C GLN A 16 -6.28 -1.03 -6.85
N VAL A 17 -5.83 -0.05 -7.62
CA VAL A 17 -6.15 1.37 -7.41
C VAL A 17 -7.24 1.75 -8.41
N PHE A 18 -8.33 2.34 -7.92
CA PHE A 18 -9.51 2.60 -8.76
C PHE A 18 -9.33 3.79 -9.68
N LYS A 19 -9.34 5.00 -9.12
CA LYS A 19 -9.11 6.26 -9.83
C LYS A 19 -8.35 7.18 -8.89
N VAL A 20 -7.40 7.91 -9.45
CA VAL A 20 -6.74 9.02 -8.79
C VAL A 20 -7.51 10.29 -9.14
N ASP A 21 -7.94 11.03 -8.13
CA ASP A 21 -8.64 12.29 -8.28
C ASP A 21 -7.66 13.46 -8.50
N ASN A 22 -8.19 14.63 -8.88
CA ASN A 22 -7.39 15.78 -9.28
C ASN A 22 -6.53 16.35 -8.13
N ASP A 23 -6.89 16.05 -6.88
CA ASP A 23 -6.12 16.41 -5.69
C ASP A 23 -5.10 15.32 -5.28
N GLY A 24 -4.95 14.28 -6.11
CA GLY A 24 -4.05 13.15 -5.88
C GLY A 24 -4.64 12.07 -4.97
N THR A 25 -5.84 12.25 -4.42
CA THR A 25 -6.49 11.25 -3.58
C THR A 25 -6.82 10.00 -4.39
N PHE A 26 -6.63 8.83 -3.79
CA PHE A 26 -7.12 7.58 -4.38
C PHE A 26 -7.59 6.59 -3.32
N SER A 27 -8.41 5.65 -3.78
CA SER A 27 -8.83 4.48 -3.02
C SER A 27 -8.64 3.21 -3.84
N GLY A 28 -8.66 2.07 -3.16
CA GLY A 28 -8.44 0.79 -3.79
C GLY A 28 -8.69 -0.40 -2.88
N THR A 29 -8.28 -1.57 -3.37
CA THR A 29 -8.29 -2.82 -2.62
C THR A 29 -6.93 -3.48 -2.67
N TYR A 30 -6.45 -3.93 -1.50
CA TYR A 30 -5.22 -4.68 -1.34
C TYR A 30 -5.52 -6.16 -1.06
N HIS A 31 -4.86 -7.03 -1.81
CA HIS A 31 -4.93 -8.49 -1.73
C HIS A 31 -3.56 -9.02 -1.31
N THR A 32 -3.31 -9.13 -0.01
CA THR A 32 -2.03 -9.69 0.46
C THR A 32 -1.94 -11.18 0.16
N ALA A 33 -0.76 -11.67 -0.22
CA ALA A 33 -0.48 -13.10 -0.34
C ALA A 33 0.03 -13.71 0.97
N VAL A 34 0.46 -12.87 1.92
CA VAL A 34 1.09 -13.29 3.18
C VAL A 34 0.43 -12.65 4.40
N SER A 35 0.45 -13.35 5.52
CA SER A 35 0.02 -12.82 6.83
C SER A 35 0.67 -13.60 7.96
N ASN A 36 0.96 -12.91 9.07
CA ASN A 36 1.40 -13.55 10.32
C ASN A 36 0.22 -13.99 11.21
N THR A 37 -1.03 -13.72 10.80
CA THR A 37 -2.22 -14.13 11.56
C THR A 37 -2.66 -15.53 11.12
N GLN A 38 -3.30 -16.28 12.03
CA GLN A 38 -3.96 -17.55 11.68
C GLN A 38 -5.32 -17.35 11.00
N LYS A 39 -5.78 -16.09 10.87
CA LYS A 39 -7.06 -15.78 10.24
C LYS A 39 -6.93 -15.90 8.72
N ARG A 40 -8.02 -16.30 8.08
CA ARG A 40 -8.08 -16.34 6.60
C ARG A 40 -7.88 -14.93 6.06
N ILE A 41 -6.92 -14.78 5.15
CA ILE A 41 -6.67 -13.53 4.43
C ILE A 41 -7.92 -13.12 3.66
N GLN A 42 -8.23 -11.83 3.72
CA GLN A 42 -9.34 -11.21 3.01
C GLN A 42 -8.86 -9.93 2.30
N PRO A 43 -9.47 -9.56 1.16
CA PRO A 43 -9.25 -8.27 0.55
C PRO A 43 -9.51 -7.14 1.55
N SER A 44 -8.65 -6.13 1.53
CA SER A 44 -8.67 -5.03 2.50
C SER A 44 -8.66 -3.68 1.78
N PRO A 45 -9.46 -2.69 2.22
CA PRO A 45 -9.48 -1.38 1.58
C PRO A 45 -8.16 -0.65 1.79
N LEU A 46 -7.79 0.15 0.81
CA LEU A 46 -6.71 1.13 0.93
C LEU A 46 -7.17 2.52 0.52
N VAL A 47 -6.55 3.54 1.12
CA VAL A 47 -6.71 4.95 0.77
C VAL A 47 -5.36 5.65 0.81
N GLY A 48 -5.13 6.60 -0.07
CA GLY A 48 -3.84 7.26 -0.18
C GLY A 48 -3.87 8.53 -1.02
N PHE A 49 -2.67 9.08 -1.19
CA PHE A 49 -2.41 10.26 -2.01
C PHE A 49 -1.16 10.03 -2.85
N GLN A 50 -1.19 10.51 -4.08
CA GLN A 50 0.00 10.67 -4.92
C GLN A 50 0.23 12.15 -5.22
N HIS A 51 1.48 12.52 -5.45
CA HIS A 51 1.78 13.83 -6.04
C HIS A 51 1.31 13.87 -7.50
N MET A 52 0.84 15.04 -7.92
CA MET A 52 0.50 15.33 -9.30
C MET A 52 1.72 16.00 -9.94
N ASP A 53 2.60 15.22 -10.54
CA ASP A 53 3.82 15.69 -11.19
C ASP A 53 3.69 15.65 -12.72
N GLU A 54 4.41 16.55 -13.41
CA GLU A 54 4.36 16.65 -14.87
C GLU A 54 5.14 15.51 -15.56
N ASP A 55 6.17 14.99 -14.89
CA ASP A 55 7.07 13.96 -15.41
C ASP A 55 6.53 12.52 -15.18
N GLY A 56 5.42 12.38 -14.46
CA GLY A 56 4.73 11.11 -14.22
C GLY A 56 5.57 10.09 -13.43
N GLN A 57 6.42 10.53 -12.50
CA GLN A 57 7.24 9.70 -11.61
C GLN A 57 6.94 10.04 -10.14
N CYS A 58 5.64 10.11 -9.84
CA CYS A 58 5.13 10.65 -8.60
C CYS A 58 5.58 9.86 -7.36
N THR A 59 5.83 10.59 -6.27
CA THR A 59 5.83 10.00 -4.93
C THR A 59 4.41 9.83 -4.44
N PHE A 60 4.17 8.78 -3.66
CA PHE A 60 2.86 8.47 -3.13
C PHE A 60 2.94 7.76 -1.78
N GLY A 61 1.81 7.74 -1.09
CA GLY A 61 1.63 6.90 0.08
C GLY A 61 0.18 6.47 0.24
N PHE A 62 -0.02 5.29 0.81
CA PHE A 62 -1.36 4.77 1.12
C PHE A 62 -1.36 3.96 2.40
N THR A 63 -2.54 3.89 3.02
CA THR A 63 -2.81 3.09 4.21
C THR A 63 -3.72 1.93 3.83
N VAL A 64 -3.42 0.73 4.34
CA VAL A 64 -4.26 -0.46 4.23
C VAL A 64 -4.84 -0.77 5.61
N ASN A 65 -6.16 -0.78 5.70
CA ASN A 65 -6.87 -1.20 6.90
C ASN A 65 -7.26 -2.68 6.78
N TRP A 66 -6.56 -3.58 7.47
CA TRP A 66 -6.72 -5.02 7.28
C TRP A 66 -8.08 -5.50 7.80
N THR A 67 -8.94 -6.03 6.93
CA THR A 67 -10.30 -6.48 7.29
C THR A 67 -10.32 -7.76 8.12
N PHE A 68 -9.20 -8.48 8.17
CA PHE A 68 -9.06 -9.75 8.86
C PHE A 68 -8.14 -9.68 10.07
N SER A 69 -7.61 -8.52 10.46
CA SER A 69 -6.76 -8.37 11.65
C SER A 69 -6.88 -6.98 12.28
N ASP A 70 -6.49 -6.84 13.54
CA ASP A 70 -6.49 -5.53 14.22
C ASP A 70 -5.17 -4.76 13.94
N SER A 71 -4.67 -4.82 12.71
CA SER A 71 -3.41 -4.16 12.32
C SER A 71 -3.64 -3.17 11.17
N THR A 72 -2.68 -2.30 10.93
CA THR A 72 -2.71 -1.34 9.81
C THR A 72 -1.34 -1.30 9.16
N ALA A 73 -1.30 -1.28 7.83
CA ALA A 73 -0.06 -1.07 7.10
C ALA A 73 -0.08 0.29 6.40
N VAL A 74 1.07 0.95 6.34
CA VAL A 74 1.28 2.12 5.48
C VAL A 74 2.39 1.80 4.50
N PHE A 75 2.22 2.26 3.27
CA PHE A 75 3.21 2.17 2.21
C PHE A 75 3.55 3.59 1.77
N VAL A 76 4.83 3.84 1.51
CA VAL A 76 5.31 5.07 0.89
C VAL A 76 6.33 4.70 -0.17
N GLY A 77 6.31 5.41 -1.29
CA GLY A 77 7.19 5.08 -2.39
C GLY A 77 7.16 6.09 -3.52
N GLN A 78 7.78 5.67 -4.61
CA GLN A 78 7.83 6.41 -5.86
C GLN A 78 7.60 5.47 -7.03
N CYS A 79 6.86 5.96 -8.02
CA CYS A 79 6.73 5.26 -9.29
C CYS A 79 7.82 5.72 -10.26
N PHE A 80 8.40 4.77 -11.00
CA PHE A 80 9.40 5.02 -12.02
C PHE A 80 8.95 4.42 -13.35
N ASN A 81 9.19 5.13 -14.44
CA ASN A 81 9.09 4.57 -15.78
C ASN A 81 10.49 4.10 -16.19
N ARG A 82 10.64 2.82 -16.47
CA ARG A 82 11.91 2.24 -16.94
C ARG A 82 12.12 2.55 -18.43
N ASP A 83 13.37 2.38 -18.89
CA ASP A 83 13.77 2.64 -20.28
C ASP A 83 13.03 1.75 -21.29
N ASP A 84 12.52 0.59 -20.86
CA ASP A 84 11.71 -0.34 -21.65
C ASP A 84 10.20 -0.01 -21.65
N GLY A 85 9.79 1.06 -20.96
CA GLY A 85 8.40 1.47 -20.81
C GLY A 85 7.64 0.76 -19.71
N GLU A 86 8.28 -0.14 -18.94
CA GLU A 86 7.67 -0.77 -17.77
C GLU A 86 7.57 0.24 -16.60
N GLU A 87 6.42 0.30 -15.95
CA GLU A 87 6.25 1.10 -14.73
C GLU A 87 6.52 0.23 -13.49
N VAL A 88 7.33 0.75 -12.55
CA VAL A 88 7.65 0.06 -11.29
C VAL A 88 7.38 0.94 -10.08
N LEU A 89 6.81 0.35 -9.04
CA LEU A 89 6.60 0.99 -7.74
C LEU A 89 7.70 0.54 -6.77
N HIS A 90 8.63 1.44 -6.44
CA HIS A 90 9.56 1.20 -5.34
C HIS A 90 8.96 1.73 -4.04
N THR A 91 8.70 0.83 -3.10
CA THR A 91 7.99 1.16 -1.86
C THR A 91 8.75 0.65 -0.64
N SER A 92 8.56 1.36 0.47
CA SER A 92 8.80 0.88 1.83
C SER A 92 7.47 0.85 2.57
N TRP A 93 7.38 0.00 3.59
CA TRP A 93 6.17 -0.12 4.38
C TRP A 93 6.47 -0.23 5.86
N LEU A 94 5.48 0.12 6.67
CA LEU A 94 5.43 -0.17 8.10
C LEU A 94 4.14 -0.90 8.39
N LEU A 95 4.22 -2.00 9.15
CA LEU A 95 3.05 -2.71 9.65
C LEU A 95 2.92 -2.44 11.15
N ARG A 96 1.81 -1.82 11.53
CA ARG A 96 1.46 -1.52 12.91
C ARG A 96 0.49 -2.55 13.48
N GLU A 97 0.93 -3.28 14.49
CA GLU A 97 0.09 -4.15 15.29
C GLU A 97 -0.64 -3.37 16.40
N LYS A 98 -1.87 -3.80 16.72
CA LYS A 98 -2.53 -3.43 17.97
C LYS A 98 -1.90 -4.21 19.13
N VAL A 99 -1.54 -3.49 20.18
CA VAL A 99 -1.02 -4.06 21.43
C VAL A 99 -1.91 -3.69 22.60
N ASP A 100 -1.90 -4.51 23.64
CA ASP A 100 -2.79 -4.36 24.80
C ASP A 100 -2.43 -3.18 25.72
N SER A 101 -1.21 -2.66 25.60
CA SER A 101 -0.71 -1.57 26.46
C SER A 101 0.42 -0.78 25.79
N GLU A 102 0.60 0.46 26.25
CA GLU A 102 1.69 1.35 25.80
C GLU A 102 3.09 0.77 26.06
N SER A 103 3.27 0.03 27.17
CA SER A 103 4.55 -0.63 27.46
C SER A 103 4.92 -1.72 26.44
N SER A 104 3.97 -2.19 25.63
CA SER A 104 4.19 -3.13 24.53
C SER A 104 4.42 -2.45 23.17
N ASP A 105 4.42 -1.11 23.11
CA ASP A 105 4.52 -0.34 21.86
C ASP A 105 5.83 -0.62 21.08
N TRP A 106 6.94 -0.82 21.80
CA TRP A 106 8.28 -0.98 21.22
C TRP A 106 8.40 -2.12 20.20
N ARG A 107 7.51 -3.12 20.27
CA ARG A 107 7.49 -4.30 19.38
C ARG A 107 6.38 -4.26 18.34
N ALA A 108 5.58 -3.21 18.30
CA ALA A 108 4.33 -3.16 17.56
C ALA A 108 4.51 -2.72 16.09
N THR A 109 5.71 -2.29 15.69
CA THR A 109 6.00 -1.87 14.31
C THR A 109 7.02 -2.80 13.68
N ARG A 110 6.69 -3.34 12.51
CA ARG A 110 7.62 -4.04 11.62
C ARG A 110 7.91 -3.18 10.39
#